data_AF-A0A8E2JMM8-F1
#
_entry.id   AF-A0A8E2JMM8-F1
#
_cell.length_a   1.000
_cell.length_b   1.000
_cell.length_c   1.000
_cell.angle_alpha   90.00
_cell.angle_beta   90.00
_cell.angle_gamma   90.00
#
_symmetry.space_group_name_H-M   'P 1'
#
loop_
_entity.id
_entity.type
_entity.pdbx_description
1 polymer ?
#
loop_
_entity_poly.entity_id
_entity_poly.type
_entity_poly.pdbx_seq_one_letter_code
_entity_poly.pdbx_strand_id
1 'polypeptide(L)' 'GYNEIVQLLLSKGADINAQGRYHGTALQAASKHGHNEIVQLLLSKGADINAQGGQYNTALQAAS' A
#
# COMPACT_ATOMS: atom_id res chain seq x y z
N GLY A 1 6.96 -4.15 11.28
CA GLY A 1 6.72 -3.11 10.27
C GLY A 1 6.47 -1.78 10.96
N TYR A 2 5.90 -0.81 10.24
CA TYR A 2 5.53 0.51 10.77
C TYR A 2 4.00 0.63 10.99
N ASN A 3 3.38 -0.39 11.58
CA ASN A 3 1.92 -0.56 11.62
C ASN A 3 1.23 0.62 12.34
N GLU A 4 1.77 1.04 13.48
CA GLU A 4 1.26 2.16 14.28
C GLU A 4 1.35 3.47 13.50
N ILE A 5 2.41 3.67 12.72
CA ILE A 5 2.59 4.86 11.88
C ILE A 5 1.59 4.85 10.73
N VAL A 6 1.40 3.70 10.06
CA VAL A 6 0.40 3.57 8.98
C VAL A 6 -1.00 3.85 9.52
N GLN A 7 -1.36 3.29 10.68
CA GLN A 7 -2.65 3.56 11.33
C GLN A 7 -2.81 5.04 11.69
N LEU A 8 -1.77 5.68 12.24
CA LEU A 8 -1.79 7.10 12.57
C LEU A 8 -2.03 7.94 11.31
N LEU A 9 -1.30 7.70 10.22
CA LEU A 9 -1.45 8.45 8.97
C LEU A 9 -2.86 8.29 8.38
N LEU A 10 -3.38 7.07 8.33
CA LEU A 10 -4.75 6.81 7.86
C LEU A 10 -5.79 7.49 8.77
N SER A 11 -5.59 7.50 10.10
CA SER A 11 -6.47 8.20 11.05
C SER A 11 -6.49 9.72 10.85
N LYS A 12 -5.44 10.28 10.22
CA LYS A 12 -5.33 11.70 9.88
C LYS A 12 -5.84 12.03 8.47
N GLY A 13 -6.46 11.07 7.79
CA GLY A 13 -7.05 11.27 6.47
C GLY A 13 -6.05 11.18 5.32
N ALA A 14 -4.91 10.50 5.51
CA ALA A 14 -4.04 10.16 4.39
C ALA A 14 -4.82 9.37 3.33
N ASP A 15 -4.70 9.78 2.07
CA ASP A 15 -5.31 9.05 0.96
C ASP A 15 -4.64 7.69 0.79
N ILE A 16 -5.39 6.63 1.07
CA ILE A 16 -4.92 5.24 1.06
C ILE A 16 -4.50 4.77 -0.35
N ASN A 17 -5.04 5.42 -1.40
CA ASN A 17 -4.77 5.08 -2.79
C ASN A 17 -3.83 6.08 -3.46
N ALA A 18 -3.25 7.02 -2.71
CA ALA A 18 -2.30 7.98 -3.23
C ALA A 18 -1.17 7.27 -3.98
N GLN A 19 -0.94 7.71 -5.21
CA GLN A 19 0.11 7.16 -6.06
C GLN A 19 1.38 7.97 -5.93
N GLY A 20 2.43 7.35 -5.40
CA GLY A 20 3.79 7.85 -5.58
C GLY A 20 4.24 7.59 -7.02
N ARG A 21 5.11 8.46 -7.56
CA ARG A 21 5.65 8.32 -8.93
C ARG A 21 6.24 6.93 -9.19
N TYR A 22 7.44 6.67 -8.68
CA TYR A 22 8.13 5.39 -8.88
C TYR A 22 7.66 4.30 -7.91
N HIS A 23 7.23 4.69 -6.71
CA HIS A 23 6.94 3.76 -5.63
C HIS A 23 5.52 3.18 -5.68
N GLY A 24 4.64 3.70 -6.54
CA GLY A 24 3.26 3.23 -6.64
C GLY A 24 2.44 3.59 -5.40
N THR A 25 1.41 2.79 -5.11
CA THR A 25 0.61 2.93 -3.89
C THR A 25 1.30 2.33 -2.68
N ALA A 26 0.84 2.68 -1.47
CA ALA A 26 1.29 2.05 -0.24
C ALA A 26 1.12 0.51 -0.28
N LEU A 27 0.06 0.02 -0.94
CA LEU A 27 -0.21 -1.41 -1.08
C LEU A 27 0.86 -2.10 -1.94
N GLN A 28 1.27 -1.49 -3.05
CA GLN A 28 2.34 -2.01 -3.90
C GLN A 28 3.69 -2.05 -3.17
N ALA A 29 4.04 -0.98 -2.44
CA ALA A 29 5.27 -0.93 -1.66
C ALA A 29 5.30 -1.99 -0.55
N ALA A 30 4.18 -2.16 0.17
CA ALA A 30 4.06 -3.19 1.21
C ALA A 30 4.18 -4.61 0.63
N SER A 31 3.55 -4.87 -0.51
CA SER A 31 3.66 -6.14 -1.24
C SER A 31 5.10 -6.47 -1.63
N LYS A 32 5.82 -5.52 -2.25
CA LYS A 32 7.22 -5.68 -2.67
C LYS A 32 8.14 -6.05 -1.50
N HIS A 33 7.92 -5.47 -0.33
CA HIS A 33 8.76 -5.67 0.85
C HIS A 33 8.26 -6.80 1.76
N GLY A 34 7.24 -7.58 1.36
CA GLY A 34 6.71 -8.68 2.15
C GLY A 34 6.10 -8.24 3.49
N HIS A 35 5.58 -7.01 3.58
CA HIS A 35 4.99 -6.46 4.80
C HIS A 35 3.55 -6.94 4.97
N ASN A 36 3.37 -8.23 5.24
CA ASN A 36 2.07 -8.91 5.29
C ASN A 36 1.03 -8.20 6.18
N GLU A 37 1.44 -7.74 7.36
CA GLU A 37 0.56 -7.02 8.30
C GLU A 37 0.09 -5.67 7.73
N ILE A 38 0.97 -4.95 7.02
CA ILE A 38 0.62 -3.68 6.38
C ILE A 38 -0.30 -3.93 5.18
N VAL A 39 -0.05 -4.98 4.39
CA VAL A 39 -0.93 -5.38 3.29
C VAL A 39 -2.35 -5.66 3.81
N GLN A 40 -2.47 -6.48 4.87
CA GLN A 40 -3.76 -6.76 5.49
C GLN A 40 -4.42 -5.50 6.04
N LEU A 41 -3.68 -4.63 6.72
CA LEU A 41 -4.19 -3.37 7.24
C LEU A 41 -4.73 -2.47 6.12
N LEU A 42 -3.98 -2.27 5.04
CA LEU A 42 -4.39 -1.42 3.92
C LEU A 42 -5.64 -1.98 3.23
N LEU A 43 -5.71 -3.29 2.99
CA LEU A 43 -6.89 -3.94 2.43
C LEU A 43 -8.10 -3.81 3.35
N SER A 44 -7.92 -3.98 4.67
CA SER A 44 -9.00 -3.80 5.66
C SER A 44 -9.55 -2.37 5.71
N LYS A 45 -8.76 -1.39 5.24
CA LYS A 45 -9.11 0.03 5.19
C LYS A 45 -9.59 0.49 3.81
N GLY A 46 -9.75 -0.44 2.86
CA GLY A 46 -10.32 -0.15 1.55
C GLY A 46 -9.31 0.32 0.50
N ALA A 47 -8.03 -0.03 0.65
CA ALA A 47 -7.06 0.17 -0.43
C ALA A 47 -7.52 -0.57 -1.70
N ASP A 48 -7.43 0.09 -2.84
CA ASP A 48 -7.76 -0.52 -4.13
C ASP A 48 -6.71 -1.59 -4.47
N ILE A 49 -7.16 -2.85 -4.38
CA ILE A 49 -6.34 -4.03 -4.66
C ILE A 49 -5.82 -4.06 -6.11
N ASN A 50 -6.51 -3.39 -7.03
CA ASN A 50 -6.20 -3.34 -8.46
C ASN A 50 -5.55 -2.02 -8.88
N ALA A 51 -5.18 -1.15 -7.95
CA ALA A 51 -4.56 0.13 -8.27
C ALA A 51 -3.32 -0.04 -9.16
N GLN A 52 -3.34 0.65 -10.30
CA GLN A 52 -2.31 0.58 -11.34
C GLN A 52 -1.35 1.77 -11.28
N GLY A 53 -0.04 1.53 -11.26
CA GLY A 53 0.97 2.59 -11.31
C GLY A 53 2.32 2.15 -10.76
N GLY A 54 3.23 3.10 -10.57
CA GLY A 54 4.56 2.81 -10.04
C GLY A 54 5.40 1.88 -10.93
N GLN A 55 6.45 1.30 -10.34
CA GLN A 55 7.36 0.38 -11.03
C GLN A 55 6.72 -0.97 -11.38
N TYR A 56 5.79 -1.46 -10.57
CA TYR A 56 5.29 -2.84 -10.64
C TYR A 56 3.89 -2.98 -11.25
N ASN A 57 3.27 -1.87 -11.67
CA ASN A 57 1.88 -1.79 -12.11
C ASN A 57 0.87 -2.12 -11.00
N THR A 58 0.80 -3.35 -10.47
CA THR A 58 -0.16 -3.75 -9.42
C THR A 58 0.53 -4.31 -8.17
N ALA A 59 -0.20 -4.38 -7.06
CA ALA A 59 0.32 -4.96 -5.82
C ALA A 59 0.61 -6.46 -5.94
N LEU A 60 -0.12 -7.17 -6.80
CA LEU A 60 0.12 -8.58 -7.11
C LEU A 60 1.44 -8.78 -7.87
N GLN A 61 1.70 -7.96 -8.89
CA GLN A 61 2.95 -7.96 -9.64
C GLN A 61 4.14 -7.52 -8.77
N ALA A 62 3.93 -6.58 -7.83
CA ALA A 62 4.97 -6.14 -6.89
C ALA A 62 5.44 -7.25 -5.94
N ALA A 63 4.57 -8.23 -5.63
CA ALA A 63 4.86 -9.36 -4.75
C ALA A 63 5.52 -10.56 -5.46
N SER A 64 5.69 -10.49 -6.79
CA SER A 64 6.29 -11.55 -7.62
C SER A 64 7.81 -11.44 -7.65
#